data_AF-A0A151H4Y2-F1
#
_entry.id   AF-A0A151H4Y2-F1
#
_cell.length_a   1.000
_cell.length_b   1.000
_cell.length_c   1.000
_cell.angle_alpha   90.00
_cell.angle_beta   90.00
_cell.angle_gamma   90.00
#
_symmetry.space_group_name_H-M   'P 1'
#
loop_
_entity.id
_entity.type
_entity.pdbx_description
1 polymer ?
#
loop_
_entity_poly.entity_id
_entity_poly.type
_entity_poly.pdbx_seq_one_letter_code
_entity_poly.pdbx_strand_id
1 'polypeptide(L)'
;DTQCGFKLFTRSAARQLFPRLHLCRWAFDVELLLLARLRQVPVAEVPVEWQEKEGSKLNVLGASFQMARDILVLKCMYTAGLWG
;
A
#
# COMPACT_ATOMS: atom_id res chain seq x y z
N ASP A 1 10.41 -4.29 5.15
CA ASP A 1 9.11 -5.01 5.15
C ASP A 1 8.10 -4.11 4.45
N THR A 2 7.56 -4.54 3.31
CA THR A 2 6.70 -3.71 2.47
C THR A 2 5.22 -3.77 2.85
N GLN A 3 4.80 -4.81 3.58
CA GLN A 3 3.39 -5.12 3.91
C GLN A 3 3.07 -4.95 5.40
N CYS A 4 3.99 -4.36 6.17
CA CYS A 4 3.67 -3.92 7.51
C CYS A 4 2.54 -2.88 7.47
N GLY A 5 1.48 -3.10 8.25
CA GLY A 5 0.35 -2.18 8.37
C GLY A 5 0.72 -0.86 9.06
N PHE A 6 1.92 -0.76 9.64
CA PHE A 6 2.41 0.43 10.31
C PHE A 6 3.27 1.28 9.35
N LYS A 7 2.76 2.45 8.95
CA LYS A 7 3.47 3.40 8.07
C LYS A 7 3.34 4.83 8.62
N LEU A 8 4.45 5.57 8.65
CA LEU A 8 4.50 6.96 9.06
C LEU A 8 4.63 7.88 7.85
N PHE A 9 3.95 9.03 7.88
CA PHE A 9 3.93 9.99 6.79
C PHE A 9 4.14 11.40 7.30
N THR A 10 4.97 12.18 6.60
CA THR A 10 4.96 13.63 6.78
C THR A 10 3.65 14.19 6.23
N ARG A 11 3.21 15.34 6.76
CA ARG A 11 1.99 16.02 6.26
C ARG A 11 2.07 16.32 4.76
N SER A 12 3.26 16.68 4.26
CA SER A 12 3.48 16.97 2.84
C SER A 12 3.39 15.72 1.97
N ALA A 13 3.96 14.58 2.41
CA ALA A 13 3.83 13.31 1.69
C ALA A 13 2.38 12.84 1.68
N ALA A 14 1.69 12.90 2.83
CA ALA A 14 0.30 12.47 2.93
C ALA A 14 -0.63 13.26 1.99
N ARG A 15 -0.49 14.60 1.94
CA ARG A 15 -1.29 15.45 1.04
C ARG A 15 -1.00 15.21 -0.44
N GLN A 16 0.19 14.72 -0.79
CA GLN A 16 0.54 14.44 -2.19
C GLN A 16 0.10 13.05 -2.63
N LEU A 17 0.15 12.06 -1.74
CA LEU A 17 -0.04 10.66 -2.10
C LEU A 17 -1.49 10.19 -1.92
N PHE A 18 -2.12 10.48 -0.78
CA PHE A 18 -3.45 9.94 -0.45
C PHE A 18 -4.58 10.38 -1.38
N PRO A 19 -4.66 11.64 -1.86
CA PRO A 19 -5.71 12.03 -2.80
C PRO A 19 -5.67 11.32 -4.16
N ARG A 20 -4.58 10.59 -4.44
CA ARG A 20 -4.35 9.89 -5.71
C ARG A 20 -4.38 8.38 -5.56
N LEU A 21 -4.68 7.87 -4.37
CA LEU A 21 -4.91 6.45 -4.16
C LEU A 21 -6.24 6.05 -4.79
N HIS A 22 -6.21 4.97 -5.55
CA HIS A 22 -7.41 4.32 -6.10
C HIS A 22 -7.78 3.09 -5.27
N LEU A 23 -6.81 2.47 -4.59
CA LEU A 23 -6.98 1.33 -3.70
C LEU A 23 -7.10 1.79 -2.24
N CYS A 24 -8.18 1.39 -1.57
CA CYS A 24 -8.45 1.70 -0.16
C CYS A 24 -8.49 0.45 0.74
N ARG A 25 -7.93 -0.67 0.27
CA ARG A 25 -8.00 -2.01 0.90
C ARG A 25 -6.59 -2.54 1.15
N TRP A 26 -6.42 -3.84 1.33
CA TRP A 26 -5.14 -4.52 1.62
C TRP A 26 -3.97 -4.10 0.71
N ALA A 27 -4.23 -3.77 -0.55
CA ALA A 27 -3.21 -3.36 -1.51
C ALA A 27 -2.94 -1.84 -1.60
N PHE A 28 -3.56 -1.02 -0.73
CA PHE A 28 -3.36 0.44 -0.74
C PHE A 28 -1.88 0.81 -0.62
N ASP A 29 -1.16 -0.01 0.13
CA ASP A 29 0.19 0.24 0.57
C ASP A 29 1.20 -0.02 -0.57
N VAL A 30 0.88 -0.95 -1.47
CA VAL A 30 1.57 -1.19 -2.75
C VAL A 30 1.39 0.00 -3.69
N GLU A 31 0.16 0.48 -3.86
CA GLU A 31 -0.10 1.68 -4.68
C GLU A 31 0.61 2.91 -4.12
N LEU A 32 0.59 3.07 -2.80
CA LEU A 32 1.22 4.16 -2.12
C LEU A 32 2.74 4.19 -2.35
N LEU A 33 3.40 3.03 -2.32
CA LEU A 33 4.83 2.91 -2.65
C LEU A 33 5.12 3.22 -4.12
N LEU A 34 4.24 2.80 -5.03
CA LEU A 34 4.34 3.14 -6.46
C LEU A 34 4.22 4.66 -6.66
N LEU A 35 3.21 5.30 -6.06
CA LEU A 35 3.00 6.75 -6.13
C LEU A 35 4.18 7.51 -5.51
N ALA A 36 4.72 7.05 -4.39
CA ALA A 36 5.89 7.64 -3.76
C ALA A 36 7.10 7.62 -4.71
N ARG A 37 7.33 6.49 -5.39
CA ARG A 37 8.39 6.37 -6.41
C ARG A 37 8.15 7.29 -7.60
N LEU A 38 6.93 7.32 -8.15
CA LEU A 38 6.58 8.16 -9.30
C LEU A 38 6.67 9.66 -8.99
N ARG A 39 6.41 10.06 -7.74
CA ARG A 39 6.44 11.46 -7.28
C ARG A 39 7.74 11.82 -6.56
N GLN A 40 8.74 10.94 -6.61
CA GLN A 40 10.06 11.14 -5.99
C GLN A 40 9.99 11.49 -4.50
N VAL A 41 8.98 10.96 -3.79
CA VAL A 41 8.87 11.10 -2.34
C VAL A 41 9.86 10.12 -1.70
N PRO A 42 10.76 10.57 -0.82
CA PRO A 42 11.71 9.69 -0.16
C PRO A 42 11.00 8.73 0.77
N VAL A 43 11.42 7.46 0.74
CA VAL A 43 10.91 6.38 1.59
C VAL A 43 12.11 5.74 2.30
N ALA A 44 11.97 5.51 3.60
CA ALA A 44 12.98 4.84 4.42
C ALA A 44 12.31 3.74 5.25
N GLU A 45 12.95 2.58 5.34
CA GLU A 45 12.57 1.54 6.27
C GLU A 45 13.24 1.82 7.63
N VAL A 46 12.43 1.87 8.70
CA VAL A 46 12.91 2.09 10.06
C VAL A 46 12.52 0.88 10.90
N PRO A 47 13.46 0.21 11.58
CA PRO A 47 13.14 -0.93 12.42
C PRO A 47 12.32 -0.47 13.63
N VAL A 48 11.24 -1.19 13.91
CA VAL A 48 10.38 -0.97 15.08
C VAL A 48 10.20 -2.31 15.78
N GLU A 49 10.31 -2.34 17.10
CA GLU A 49 9.94 -3.51 17.88
C GLU A 49 8.42 -3.69 17.84
N TRP A 50 7.97 -4.76 17.19
CA TRP A 50 6.56 -5.10 17.08
C TRP A 50 6.26 -6.35 17.91
N GLN A 51 5.32 -6.23 18.84
CA GLN A 51 4.80 -7.37 19.59
C GLN A 51 3.46 -7.77 18.98
N GLU A 52 3.43 -8.91 18.29
CA GLU A 52 2.19 -9.46 17.79
C GLU A 52 1.37 -10.02 18.95
N LYS A 53 0.11 -9.61 19.07
CA LYS A 53 -0.85 -10.21 20.00
C LYS A 53 -1.64 -11.27 19.25
N GLU A 54 -1.55 -12.52 19.69
CA GLU A 54 -2.32 -13.63 19.14
C GLU A 54 -3.83 -13.39 19.31
N GLY A 55 -4.60 -13.65 18.25
CA GLY A 55 -6.07 -13.49 18.27
C GLY A 55 -6.72 -13.04 16.96
N SER A 56 -5.99 -12.95 15.85
CA SER A 56 -6.56 -12.45 14.59
C SER A 56 -7.45 -13.49 13.90
N LYS A 57 -8.73 -13.17 13.71
CA LYS A 57 -9.72 -13.95 12.94
C LYS A 57 -9.65 -13.58 11.44
N LEU A 58 -8.48 -13.71 10.82
CA LEU A 58 -8.30 -13.34 9.42
C LEU A 58 -8.57 -14.53 8.50
N ASN A 59 -9.53 -14.37 7.58
CA ASN A 59 -9.75 -15.34 6.51
C ASN A 59 -8.66 -15.18 5.44
N VAL A 60 -7.56 -15.92 5.62
CA VAL A 60 -6.34 -15.84 4.79
C VAL A 60 -6.63 -16.11 3.31
N LEU A 61 -7.54 -17.04 2.99
CA LEU A 61 -7.86 -17.41 1.61
C LEU A 61 -8.59 -16.29 0.87
N GLY A 62 -9.61 -15.71 1.52
CA GLY A 62 -10.35 -14.57 0.95
C GLY A 62 -9.46 -13.34 0.78
N ALA A 63 -8.63 -13.04 1.78
CA ALA A 63 -7.69 -11.93 1.75
C ALA A 63 -6.66 -12.09 0.61
N SER A 64 -6.11 -13.30 0.44
CA SER A 64 -5.12 -13.60 -0.60
C SER A 64 -5.69 -13.40 -2.01
N PHE A 65 -6.90 -13.90 -2.28
CA PHE A 65 -7.53 -13.73 -3.59
C PHE A 65 -7.83 -12.25 -3.90
N GLN A 66 -8.32 -11.51 -2.90
CA GLN A 66 -8.59 -10.09 -3.05
C GLN A 66 -7.32 -9.28 -3.31
N MET A 67 -6.22 -9.59 -2.60
CA MET A 67 -4.90 -8.98 -2.82
C MET A 67 -4.38 -9.23 -4.24
N ALA A 68 -4.47 -10.47 -4.73
CA ALA A 68 -4.04 -10.82 -6.09
C ALA A 68 -4.80 -10.06 -7.17
N ARG A 69 -6.14 -9.95 -7.01
CA ARG A 69 -6.99 -9.17 -7.91
C ARG A 69 -6.61 -7.69 -7.91
N ASP A 70 -6.40 -7.11 -6.72
CA ASP A 70 -6.09 -5.68 -6.59
C ASP A 70 -4.71 -5.36 -7.19
N ILE A 71 -3.71 -6.24 -7.06
CA ILE A 71 -2.41 -6.12 -7.73
C ILE A 71 -2.55 -6.20 -9.26
N LEU A 72 -3.38 -7.11 -9.77
CA LEU A 72 -3.64 -7.23 -11.21
C LEU A 72 -4.26 -5.94 -11.77
N VAL A 73 -5.30 -5.41 -11.10
CA VAL A 73 -5.94 -4.15 -11.47
C VAL A 73 -4.93 -3.01 -11.46
N LEU A 74 -4.14 -2.89 -10.38
CA LEU A 74 -3.10 -1.87 -10.27
C LEU A 74 -2.12 -1.93 -11.44
N LYS A 75 -1.62 -3.12 -11.76
CA LYS A 75 -0.69 -3.30 -12.87
C LYS A 75 -1.35 -2.90 -14.19
N CYS A 76 -2.55 -3.41 -14.49
CA CYS A 76 -3.27 -3.08 -15.73
C CYS A 76 -3.52 -1.58 -15.86
N MET A 77 -4.08 -0.93 -14.83
CA MET A 77 -4.48 0.49 -14.91
C MET A 77 -3.29 1.45 -15.06
N TYR A 78 -2.20 1.22 -14.32
CA TYR A 78 -0.99 2.04 -14.47
C TYR A 78 -0.24 1.72 -15.77
N THR A 79 -0.23 0.47 -16.25
CA THR A 79 0.37 0.15 -17.58
C THR A 79 -0.43 0.71 -18.74
N ALA A 80 -1.76 0.77 -18.62
CA ALA A 80 -2.63 1.37 -19.62
C ALA A 80 -2.64 2.91 -19.57
N GLY A 81 -2.00 3.53 -18.58
CA GLY A 81 -1.99 4.98 -18.38
C GLY A 81 -3.33 5.57 -17.97
N LEU A 82 -4.28 4.75 -17.51
CA LEU A 82 -5.61 5.19 -17.08
C LEU A 82 -5.57 5.84 -15.70
N TRP A 83 -4.62 5.42 -14.85
CA TRP A 83 -4.37 6.02 -13.53
C TRP A 83 -3.04 6.78 -13.58
N GLY A 84 -3.08 8.07 -13.22
CA GLY A 84 -1.93 9.01 -13.26
C GLY A 84 -2.11 10.24 -12.40
#